data_AF-A0A6V7FPH2-F1
#
_entry.id   AF-A0A6V7FPH2-F1
#
_cell.length_a   1.000
_cell.length_b   1.000
_cell.length_c   1.000
_cell.angle_alpha   90.00
_cell.angle_beta   90.00
_cell.angle_gamma   90.00
#
_symmetry.space_group_name_H-M   'P 1'
#
loop_
_entity.id
_entity.type
_entity.pdbx_description
1 polymer ?
#
loop_
_entity_poly.entity_id
_entity_poly.type
_entity_poly.pdbx_seq_one_letter_code
_entity_poly.pdbx_strand_id
1 'polypeptide(L)'
;MSGTVPVEGMTWDLGALREDVRAAFGPDQRRLVAQSIQSVSDRRRFSAYHYREAMRIIAAKVDGRPGDELLPIMMGVDDNDTGSFEDARFIAYANIVACMHSMRSVADNLVHLVYYATGMNRDAATCIKKERYITWETVRKKLIPAAVKAELDALHEHADFKYLCALDNHCKHRSIVDIGYAISFTEETHGLRIKAFTHDGINHAPQWVRPFLTSEYQRQDAAIMRAGNHLNGYVAQCRKD
;
A
#
# COMPACT_ATOMS: atom_id res chain seq x y z
N MET A 1 -18.59 -14.97 -7.30
CA MET A 1 -17.54 -14.56 -8.25
C MET A 1 -17.75 -13.08 -8.54
N SER A 2 -17.02 -12.21 -7.86
CA SER A 2 -17.09 -10.76 -8.10
C SER A 2 -16.06 -10.43 -9.17
N GLY A 3 -16.52 -10.07 -10.37
CA GLY A 3 -15.66 -9.71 -11.48
C GLY A 3 -14.96 -8.39 -11.17
N THR A 4 -13.65 -8.44 -10.95
CA THR A 4 -12.79 -7.27 -10.99
C THR A 4 -12.71 -6.79 -12.44
N VAL A 5 -13.38 -5.67 -12.72
CA VAL A 5 -13.26 -4.95 -14.00
C VAL A 5 -11.78 -4.54 -14.18
N PRO A 6 -11.15 -4.83 -15.32
CA PRO A 6 -9.78 -4.38 -15.61
C PRO A 6 -9.69 -2.86 -15.55
N VAL A 7 -8.67 -2.33 -14.86
CA VAL A 7 -8.38 -0.88 -14.71
C VAL A 7 -7.68 -0.32 -15.97
N GLU A 8 -8.08 -0.75 -17.16
CA GLU A 8 -7.58 -0.17 -18.41
C GLU A 8 -8.44 1.06 -18.75
N GLY A 9 -7.89 2.26 -18.60
CA GLY A 9 -8.47 3.51 -19.11
C GLY A 9 -8.96 4.54 -18.08
N MET A 10 -8.90 4.25 -16.76
CA MET A 10 -9.27 5.23 -15.73
C MET A 10 -8.05 6.07 -15.30
N THR A 11 -7.77 7.15 -16.03
CA THR A 11 -6.71 8.10 -15.66
C THR A 11 -7.24 9.12 -14.66
N TRP A 12 -6.64 9.16 -13.46
CA TRP A 12 -6.93 10.21 -12.49
C TRP A 12 -6.30 11.55 -12.90
N ASP A 13 -7.12 12.54 -13.21
CA ASP A 13 -6.66 13.88 -13.58
C ASP A 13 -6.22 14.72 -12.36
N LEU A 14 -4.96 14.57 -11.99
CA LEU A 14 -4.32 15.33 -10.92
C LEU A 14 -4.18 16.83 -11.24
N GLY A 15 -4.17 17.20 -12.52
CA GLY A 15 -4.09 18.59 -12.97
C GLY A 15 -5.39 19.31 -12.69
N ALA A 16 -6.51 18.74 -13.15
CA ALA A 16 -7.84 19.23 -12.87
C ALA A 16 -8.12 19.31 -11.37
N LEU A 17 -7.77 18.27 -10.60
CA LEU A 17 -7.98 18.29 -9.14
C LEU A 17 -7.30 19.48 -8.47
N ARG A 18 -6.04 19.77 -8.82
CA ARG A 18 -5.28 20.90 -8.24
C ARG A 18 -5.91 22.25 -8.59
N GLU A 19 -6.36 22.41 -9.83
CA GLU A 19 -6.94 23.68 -10.29
C GLU A 19 -8.37 23.88 -9.75
N ASP A 20 -9.18 22.83 -9.68
CA ASP A 20 -10.52 22.90 -9.09
C ASP A 20 -10.44 23.16 -7.57
N VAL A 21 -9.48 22.55 -6.86
CA VAL A 21 -9.22 22.88 -5.44
C VAL A 21 -8.82 24.35 -5.28
N ARG A 22 -7.99 24.88 -6.18
CA ARG A 22 -7.59 26.30 -6.14
C ARG A 22 -8.79 27.22 -6.33
N ALA A 23 -9.66 26.88 -7.28
CA ALA A 23 -10.83 27.66 -7.59
C ALA A 23 -11.84 27.64 -6.44
N ALA A 24 -12.09 26.47 -5.83
CA ALA A 24 -13.06 26.32 -4.75
C ALA A 24 -12.55 26.79 -3.38
N PHE A 25 -11.27 26.55 -3.06
CA PHE A 25 -10.74 26.70 -1.70
C PHE A 25 -9.47 27.56 -1.59
N GLY A 26 -8.97 28.09 -2.70
CA GLY A 26 -7.85 29.03 -2.74
C GLY A 26 -6.45 28.40 -2.93
N PRO A 27 -5.43 29.25 -3.13
CA PRO A 27 -4.08 28.81 -3.53
C PRO A 27 -3.34 28.03 -2.43
N ASP A 28 -3.56 28.33 -1.16
CA ASP A 28 -2.91 27.59 -0.08
C ASP A 28 -3.45 26.16 0.03
N GLN A 29 -4.75 25.97 -0.23
CA GLN A 29 -5.34 24.64 -0.27
C GLN A 29 -4.78 23.81 -1.44
N ARG A 30 -4.59 24.43 -2.60
CA ARG A 30 -3.91 23.78 -3.75
C ARG A 30 -2.51 23.31 -3.38
N ARG A 31 -1.75 24.05 -2.56
CA ARG A 31 -0.40 23.65 -2.11
C ARG A 31 -0.46 22.40 -1.22
N LEU A 32 -1.36 22.36 -0.25
CA LEU A 32 -1.56 21.20 0.64
C LEU A 32 -1.96 19.94 -0.15
N VAL A 33 -2.87 20.10 -1.11
CA VAL A 33 -3.30 19.03 -2.01
C VAL A 33 -2.15 18.57 -2.91
N ALA A 34 -1.36 19.49 -3.47
CA ALA A 34 -0.21 19.12 -4.29
C ALA A 34 0.83 18.29 -3.51
N GLN A 35 1.11 18.67 -2.26
CA GLN A 35 1.99 17.89 -1.37
C GLN A 35 1.42 16.51 -1.08
N SER A 36 0.12 16.41 -0.78
CA SER A 36 -0.54 15.13 -0.51
C SER A 36 -0.58 14.21 -1.74
N ILE A 37 -0.83 14.75 -2.93
CA ILE A 37 -0.73 14.03 -4.22
C ILE A 37 0.68 13.47 -4.41
N GLN A 38 1.71 14.28 -4.12
CA GLN A 38 3.10 13.86 -4.25
C GLN A 38 3.39 12.69 -3.30
N SER A 39 2.96 12.77 -2.03
CA SER A 39 3.13 11.69 -1.07
C SER A 39 2.44 10.38 -1.50
N VAL A 40 1.20 10.44 -2.00
CA VAL A 40 0.49 9.25 -2.53
C VAL A 40 1.27 8.65 -3.71
N SER A 41 1.72 9.50 -4.64
CA SER A 41 2.45 9.08 -5.83
C SER A 41 3.80 8.44 -5.50
N ASP A 42 4.57 9.08 -4.62
CA ASP A 42 5.89 8.58 -4.22
C ASP A 42 5.80 7.28 -3.43
N ARG A 43 4.85 7.15 -2.48
CA ARG A 43 4.66 5.91 -1.73
C ARG A 43 4.22 4.74 -2.62
N ARG A 44 3.41 4.99 -3.66
CA ARG A 44 3.09 3.99 -4.70
C ARG A 44 4.33 3.56 -5.51
N ARG A 45 5.24 4.50 -5.79
CA ARG A 45 6.50 4.20 -6.50
C ARG A 45 7.48 3.47 -5.60
N PHE A 46 7.61 3.86 -4.33
CA PHE A 46 8.50 3.22 -3.35
C PHE A 46 8.08 1.77 -3.10
N SER A 47 6.78 1.51 -2.91
CA SER A 47 6.28 0.14 -2.77
C SER A 47 6.61 -0.72 -4.00
N ALA A 48 6.31 -0.23 -5.21
CA ALA A 48 6.63 -0.95 -6.44
C ALA A 48 8.14 -1.17 -6.63
N TYR A 49 8.97 -0.18 -6.32
CA TYR A 49 10.42 -0.28 -6.38
C TYR A 49 10.94 -1.38 -5.45
N HIS A 50 10.60 -1.31 -4.17
CA HIS A 50 11.09 -2.25 -3.18
C HIS A 50 10.59 -3.68 -3.44
N TYR A 51 9.34 -3.84 -3.90
CA TYR A 51 8.84 -5.14 -4.32
C TYR A 51 9.69 -5.73 -5.46
N ARG A 52 9.90 -4.96 -6.54
CA ARG A 52 10.70 -5.42 -7.69
C ARG A 52 12.13 -5.77 -7.27
N GLU A 53 12.72 -4.95 -6.41
CA GLU A 53 14.08 -5.18 -5.94
C GLU A 53 14.20 -6.44 -5.09
N ALA A 54 13.25 -6.69 -4.18
CA ALA A 54 13.20 -7.93 -3.43
C ALA A 54 13.07 -9.16 -4.34
N MET A 55 12.17 -9.09 -5.33
CA MET A 55 11.97 -10.19 -6.29
C MET A 55 13.22 -10.41 -7.15
N ARG A 56 13.86 -9.35 -7.64
CA ARG A 56 15.08 -9.42 -8.45
C ARG A 56 16.23 -10.07 -7.69
N ILE A 57 16.45 -9.66 -6.44
CA ILE A 57 17.55 -10.15 -5.60
C ILE A 57 17.39 -11.65 -5.31
N ILE A 58 16.18 -12.07 -4.91
CA ILE A 58 15.96 -13.48 -4.58
C ILE A 58 15.96 -14.35 -5.84
N ALA A 59 15.36 -13.89 -6.94
CA ALA A 59 15.34 -14.57 -8.24
C ALA A 59 16.76 -14.85 -8.74
N ALA A 60 17.70 -13.91 -8.58
CA ALA A 60 19.09 -14.11 -8.99
C ALA A 60 19.78 -15.31 -8.31
N LYS A 61 19.24 -15.81 -7.19
CA LYS A 61 19.76 -16.99 -6.49
C LYS A 61 19.01 -18.28 -6.83
N VAL A 62 17.75 -18.21 -7.24
CA VAL A 62 16.85 -19.38 -7.30
C VAL A 62 16.18 -19.61 -8.66
N ASP A 63 16.04 -18.58 -9.50
CA ASP A 63 15.35 -18.71 -10.79
C ASP A 63 16.18 -19.55 -11.77
N GLY A 64 15.51 -20.46 -12.48
CA GLY A 64 16.13 -21.36 -13.45
C GLY A 64 16.88 -22.55 -12.83
N ARG A 65 16.88 -22.68 -11.50
CA ARG A 65 17.50 -23.82 -10.80
C ARG A 65 16.50 -24.95 -10.57
N PRO A 66 16.91 -26.22 -10.75
CA PRO A 66 16.14 -27.39 -10.35
C PRO A 66 15.72 -27.33 -8.87
N GLY A 67 14.54 -27.87 -8.54
CA GLY A 67 14.00 -27.82 -7.18
C GLY A 67 14.86 -28.55 -6.13
N ASP A 68 15.60 -29.58 -6.55
CA ASP A 68 16.55 -30.33 -5.74
C ASP A 68 17.85 -29.56 -5.45
N GLU A 69 18.16 -28.52 -6.23
CA GLU A 69 19.29 -27.61 -5.96
C GLU A 69 18.94 -26.48 -4.97
N LEU A 70 17.66 -26.19 -4.75
CA LEU A 70 17.24 -25.08 -3.87
C LEU A 70 17.61 -25.33 -2.40
N LEU A 71 17.47 -26.56 -1.91
CA LEU A 71 17.81 -26.91 -0.52
C LEU A 71 19.31 -26.76 -0.22
N PRO A 72 20.24 -27.31 -1.02
CA PRO A 72 21.68 -27.06 -0.88
C PRO A 72 22.06 -25.58 -0.86
N ILE A 73 21.46 -24.76 -1.73
CA ILE A 73 21.70 -23.31 -1.79
C ILE A 73 21.24 -22.62 -0.51
N MET A 74 20.06 -22.97 0.01
CA MET A 74 19.56 -22.45 1.27
C MET A 74 20.44 -22.87 2.47
N MET A 75 21.14 -23.99 2.38
CA MET A 75 22.09 -24.48 3.39
C MET A 75 23.51 -23.91 3.22
N GLY A 76 23.76 -23.10 2.18
CA GLY A 76 25.08 -22.52 1.91
C GLY A 76 26.12 -23.53 1.38
N VAL A 77 25.67 -24.67 0.84
CA VAL A 77 26.56 -25.75 0.37
C VAL A 77 27.30 -25.36 -0.92
N ASP A 78 26.78 -24.40 -1.70
CA ASP A 78 27.32 -23.93 -2.99
C ASP A 78 27.64 -22.42 -3.01
N ASP A 79 28.08 -21.85 -1.88
CA ASP A 79 28.33 -20.41 -1.75
C ASP A 79 29.67 -19.97 -2.40
N ASN A 80 29.84 -20.27 -3.68
CA ASN A 80 31.05 -20.02 -4.46
C ASN A 80 30.96 -18.74 -5.34
N ASP A 81 29.85 -18.01 -5.28
CA ASP A 81 29.53 -16.83 -6.11
C ASP A 81 29.59 -15.50 -5.32
N THR A 82 29.43 -14.36 -6.00
CA THR A 82 29.35 -13.03 -5.37
C THR A 82 28.10 -12.91 -4.47
N GLY A 83 28.30 -13.14 -3.17
CA GLY A 83 27.35 -12.90 -2.08
C GLY A 83 26.47 -14.10 -1.73
N SER A 84 26.25 -14.32 -0.43
CA SER A 84 25.54 -15.51 0.07
C SER A 84 24.03 -15.49 -0.21
N PHE A 85 23.40 -16.67 -0.22
CA PHE A 85 21.93 -16.76 -0.22
C PHE A 85 21.33 -16.03 0.98
N GLU A 86 21.99 -16.10 2.14
CA GLU A 86 21.57 -15.43 3.37
C GLU A 86 21.60 -13.90 3.22
N ASP A 87 22.62 -13.33 2.57
CA ASP A 87 22.69 -11.90 2.28
C ASP A 87 21.56 -11.48 1.33
N ALA A 88 21.36 -12.25 0.25
CA ALA A 88 20.27 -12.01 -0.69
C ALA A 88 18.90 -12.07 0.00
N ARG A 89 18.69 -13.06 0.88
CA ARG A 89 17.49 -13.21 1.71
C ARG A 89 17.30 -12.01 2.62
N PHE A 90 18.35 -11.55 3.30
CA PHE A 90 18.30 -10.38 4.18
C PHE A 90 17.94 -9.09 3.42
N ILE A 91 18.58 -8.85 2.27
CA ILE A 91 18.30 -7.63 1.47
C ILE A 91 16.89 -7.70 0.88
N ALA A 92 16.46 -8.87 0.40
CA ALA A 92 15.10 -9.05 -0.10
C ALA A 92 14.07 -8.82 1.02
N TYR A 93 14.32 -9.35 2.21
CA TYR A 93 13.49 -9.13 3.41
C TYR A 93 13.37 -7.64 3.75
N ALA A 94 14.48 -6.91 3.83
CA ALA A 94 14.47 -5.47 4.11
C ALA A 94 13.63 -4.69 3.08
N ASN A 95 13.75 -5.05 1.81
CA ASN A 95 12.93 -4.46 0.75
C ASN A 95 11.44 -4.83 0.90
N ILE A 96 11.09 -6.05 1.26
CA ILE A 96 9.69 -6.42 1.51
C ILE A 96 9.10 -5.60 2.68
N VAL A 97 9.85 -5.42 3.77
CA VAL A 97 9.45 -4.57 4.89
C VAL A 97 9.19 -3.12 4.43
N ALA A 98 10.12 -2.54 3.66
CA ALA A 98 9.96 -1.19 3.11
C ALA A 98 8.77 -1.07 2.13
N CYS A 99 8.51 -2.12 1.34
CA CYS A 99 7.36 -2.21 0.45
C CYS A 99 6.04 -2.16 1.24
N MET A 100 5.89 -3.03 2.23
CA MET A 100 4.69 -3.13 3.07
C MET A 100 4.42 -1.82 3.82
N HIS A 101 5.46 -1.23 4.42
CA HIS A 101 5.36 0.09 5.07
C HIS A 101 4.87 1.16 4.10
N SER A 102 5.40 1.16 2.88
CA SER A 102 4.99 2.12 1.85
C SER A 102 3.55 1.91 1.41
N MET A 103 3.13 0.66 1.13
CA MET A 103 1.75 0.33 0.77
C MET A 103 0.75 0.74 1.85
N ARG A 104 1.04 0.46 3.12
CA ARG A 104 0.17 0.90 4.22
C ARG A 104 0.05 2.42 4.29
N SER A 105 1.16 3.13 4.15
CA SER A 105 1.20 4.59 4.18
C SER A 105 0.49 5.25 2.99
N VAL A 106 0.41 4.60 1.82
CA VAL A 106 -0.36 5.15 0.67
C VAL A 106 -1.81 5.44 1.08
N ALA A 107 -2.45 4.52 1.80
CA ALA A 107 -3.84 4.69 2.24
C ALA A 107 -3.99 5.85 3.24
N ASP A 108 -3.05 6.02 4.18
CA ASP A 108 -3.06 7.17 5.10
C ASP A 108 -2.85 8.49 4.34
N ASN A 109 -1.91 8.51 3.37
CA ASN A 109 -1.70 9.68 2.54
C ASN A 109 -2.91 10.01 1.66
N LEU A 110 -3.67 9.00 1.20
CA LEU A 110 -4.93 9.20 0.50
C LEU A 110 -5.99 9.86 1.40
N VAL A 111 -6.06 9.47 2.68
CA VAL A 111 -6.96 10.11 3.66
C VAL A 111 -6.62 11.59 3.83
N HIS A 112 -5.33 11.93 3.96
CA HIS A 112 -4.89 13.32 4.03
C HIS A 112 -5.24 14.09 2.75
N LEU A 113 -5.01 13.49 1.59
CA LEU A 113 -5.37 14.08 0.31
C LEU A 113 -6.86 14.37 0.23
N VAL A 114 -7.73 13.41 0.60
CA VAL A 114 -9.18 13.62 0.64
C VAL A 114 -9.53 14.75 1.60
N TYR A 115 -9.02 14.72 2.83
CA TYR A 115 -9.27 15.74 3.85
C TYR A 115 -8.96 17.16 3.36
N TYR A 116 -7.82 17.36 2.72
CA TYR A 116 -7.46 18.67 2.17
C TYR A 116 -8.21 18.98 0.86
N ALA A 117 -8.40 18.03 -0.04
CA ALA A 117 -9.06 18.28 -1.31
C ALA A 117 -10.54 18.64 -1.15
N THR A 118 -11.22 18.13 -0.13
CA THR A 118 -12.61 18.49 0.17
C THR A 118 -12.73 19.74 1.05
N GLY A 119 -11.63 20.45 1.34
CA GLY A 119 -11.64 21.67 2.14
C GLY A 119 -12.02 21.46 3.62
N MET A 120 -11.98 20.22 4.14
CA MET A 120 -12.48 19.92 5.49
C MET A 120 -11.73 20.66 6.60
N ASN A 121 -10.47 21.02 6.37
CA ASN A 121 -9.67 21.84 7.27
C ASN A 121 -10.15 23.30 7.39
N ARG A 122 -10.99 23.76 6.45
CA ARG A 122 -11.47 25.14 6.37
C ARG A 122 -12.83 25.34 7.04
N ASP A 123 -13.66 24.30 7.06
CA ASP A 123 -14.97 24.33 7.73
C ASP A 123 -14.83 23.93 9.21
N ALA A 124 -15.34 24.79 10.11
CA ALA A 124 -15.31 24.58 11.55
C ALA A 124 -16.00 23.28 12.00
N ALA A 125 -17.04 22.82 11.29
CA ALA A 125 -17.73 21.56 11.59
C ALA A 125 -16.87 20.35 11.26
N THR A 126 -16.13 20.40 10.14
CA THR A 126 -15.34 19.27 9.64
C THR A 126 -13.89 19.27 10.10
N CYS A 127 -13.36 20.41 10.53
CA CYS A 127 -11.95 20.58 10.85
C CYS A 127 -11.47 19.64 11.96
N ILE A 128 -10.29 19.07 11.76
CA ILE A 128 -9.56 18.24 12.71
C ILE A 128 -8.38 19.06 13.25
N LYS A 129 -8.40 19.35 14.56
CA LYS A 129 -7.50 20.33 15.18
C LYS A 129 -6.02 19.95 15.18
N LYS A 130 -5.69 18.66 15.16
CA LYS A 130 -4.30 18.16 15.19
C LYS A 130 -4.08 17.23 14.02
N GLU A 131 -2.99 17.44 13.30
CA GLU A 131 -2.63 16.65 12.11
C GLU A 131 -2.55 15.15 12.40
N ARG A 132 -1.97 14.74 13.53
CA ARG A 132 -1.88 13.33 13.96
C ARG A 132 -3.24 12.61 14.11
N TYR A 133 -4.35 13.36 14.13
CA TYR A 133 -5.70 12.82 14.22
C TYR A 133 -6.41 12.83 12.87
N ILE A 134 -5.75 13.17 11.78
CA ILE A 134 -6.26 12.98 10.41
C ILE A 134 -6.04 11.51 10.06
N THR A 135 -6.95 10.66 10.53
CA THR A 135 -6.97 9.22 10.25
C THR A 135 -8.26 8.88 9.53
N TRP A 136 -8.36 7.67 8.96
CA TRP A 136 -9.59 7.30 8.29
C TRP A 136 -10.80 7.33 9.23
N GLU A 137 -10.64 6.87 10.47
CA GLU A 137 -11.70 6.80 11.47
C GLU A 137 -12.27 8.19 11.82
N THR A 138 -11.46 9.24 11.76
CA THR A 138 -11.90 10.61 12.06
C THR A 138 -12.46 11.29 10.84
N VAL A 139 -11.81 11.15 9.67
CA VAL A 139 -12.25 11.74 8.40
C VAL A 139 -13.59 11.13 7.97
N ARG A 140 -13.74 9.80 8.04
CA ARG A 140 -14.95 9.06 7.65
C ARG A 140 -16.24 9.59 8.27
N LYS A 141 -16.17 10.07 9.52
CA LYS A 141 -17.33 10.57 10.28
C LYS A 141 -17.89 11.87 9.73
N LYS A 142 -17.06 12.65 9.04
CA LYS A 142 -17.38 14.01 8.59
C LYS A 142 -17.29 14.18 7.07
N LEU A 143 -16.84 13.15 6.35
CA LEU A 143 -16.68 13.19 4.91
C LEU A 143 -18.04 13.21 4.19
N ILE A 144 -18.29 14.28 3.46
CA ILE A 144 -19.52 14.53 2.70
C ILE A 144 -19.63 13.68 1.42
N PRO A 145 -18.62 13.62 0.52
CA PRO A 145 -18.75 12.89 -0.74
C PRO A 145 -18.88 11.38 -0.50
N ALA A 146 -20.12 10.87 -0.61
CA ALA A 146 -20.45 9.47 -0.33
C ALA A 146 -19.69 8.48 -1.23
N ALA A 147 -19.47 8.82 -2.50
CA ALA A 147 -18.73 7.96 -3.43
C ALA A 147 -17.24 7.83 -3.04
N VAL A 148 -16.60 8.94 -2.66
CA VAL A 148 -15.21 8.92 -2.13
C VAL A 148 -15.17 8.12 -0.83
N LYS A 149 -16.15 8.33 0.06
CA LYS A 149 -16.26 7.60 1.32
C LYS A 149 -16.38 6.09 1.10
N ALA A 150 -17.19 5.65 0.14
CA ALA A 150 -17.40 4.25 -0.17
C ALA A 150 -16.09 3.57 -0.65
N GLU A 151 -15.31 4.24 -1.50
CA GLU A 151 -14.01 3.70 -1.96
C GLU A 151 -12.99 3.60 -0.83
N LEU A 152 -12.91 4.60 0.06
CA LEU A 152 -12.01 4.54 1.21
C LEU A 152 -12.49 3.52 2.26
N ASP A 153 -13.80 3.34 2.44
CA ASP A 153 -14.34 2.27 3.29
C ASP A 153 -13.97 0.89 2.70
N ALA A 154 -14.19 0.67 1.40
CA ALA A 154 -13.80 -0.56 0.74
C ALA A 154 -12.28 -0.83 0.81
N LEU A 155 -11.46 0.22 0.75
CA LEU A 155 -10.02 0.13 0.92
C LEU A 155 -9.64 -0.36 2.33
N HIS A 156 -10.16 0.29 3.37
CA HIS A 156 -9.77 0.07 4.77
C HIS A 156 -10.42 -1.17 5.39
N GLU A 157 -11.63 -1.55 4.94
CA GLU A 157 -12.36 -2.69 5.50
C GLU A 157 -11.94 -4.04 4.91
N HIS A 158 -11.17 -4.02 3.81
CA HIS A 158 -10.71 -5.23 3.13
C HIS A 158 -9.78 -6.09 4.01
N ALA A 159 -9.96 -7.41 3.97
CA ALA A 159 -9.22 -8.35 4.80
C ALA A 159 -7.70 -8.26 4.56
N ASP A 160 -7.25 -8.22 3.30
CA ASP A 160 -5.83 -8.13 2.97
C ASP A 160 -5.19 -6.82 3.43
N PHE A 161 -5.97 -5.72 3.42
CA PHE A 161 -5.48 -4.46 3.95
C PHE A 161 -5.37 -4.50 5.47
N LYS A 162 -6.35 -5.08 6.16
CA LYS A 162 -6.29 -5.29 7.61
C LYS A 162 -5.12 -6.18 7.99
N TYR A 163 -4.84 -7.23 7.22
CA TYR A 163 -3.64 -8.05 7.38
C TYR A 163 -2.37 -7.20 7.20
N LEU A 164 -2.29 -6.38 6.15
CA LEU A 164 -1.16 -5.48 5.90
C LEU A 164 -0.96 -4.49 7.06
N CYS A 165 -2.03 -3.87 7.57
CA CYS A 165 -2.01 -2.98 8.74
C CYS A 165 -1.47 -3.70 9.98
N ALA A 166 -1.98 -4.91 10.25
CA ALA A 166 -1.54 -5.70 11.41
C ALA A 166 -0.06 -6.06 11.31
N LEU A 167 0.40 -6.48 10.12
CA LEU A 167 1.79 -6.81 9.86
C LEU A 167 2.71 -5.59 10.02
N ASP A 168 2.34 -4.47 9.40
CA ASP A 168 3.04 -3.20 9.48
C ASP A 168 3.17 -2.70 10.93
N ASN A 169 2.08 -2.69 11.69
CA ASN A 169 2.06 -2.30 13.10
C ASN A 169 2.91 -3.23 13.97
N HIS A 170 2.82 -4.54 13.74
CA HIS A 170 3.60 -5.53 14.46
C HIS A 170 5.10 -5.29 14.25
N CYS A 171 5.53 -5.10 12.99
CA CYS A 171 6.90 -4.79 12.62
C CYS A 171 7.40 -3.44 13.17
N LYS A 172 6.53 -2.43 13.27
CA LYS A 172 6.89 -1.09 13.79
C LYS A 172 7.02 -1.03 15.32
N HIS A 173 6.12 -1.69 16.04
CA HIS A 173 5.95 -1.43 17.48
C HIS A 173 6.31 -2.61 18.38
N ARG A 174 6.37 -3.84 17.86
CA ARG A 174 6.59 -5.03 18.68
C ARG A 174 7.88 -5.76 18.30
N SER A 175 7.95 -6.25 17.08
CA SER A 175 9.07 -7.02 16.55
C SER A 175 8.89 -7.21 15.07
N ILE A 176 9.96 -7.29 14.28
CA ILE A 176 9.83 -7.56 12.85
C ILE A 176 9.38 -9.01 12.65
N VAL A 177 8.27 -9.22 11.95
CA VAL A 177 7.79 -10.55 11.57
C VAL A 177 8.75 -11.13 10.55
N ASP A 178 9.24 -12.33 10.83
CA ASP A 178 10.20 -13.01 9.95
C ASP A 178 9.58 -13.34 8.58
N ILE A 179 10.32 -12.98 7.53
CA ILE A 179 10.02 -13.29 6.14
C ILE A 179 11.20 -14.09 5.61
N GLY A 180 11.02 -15.40 5.58
CA GLY A 180 12.02 -16.36 5.12
C GLY A 180 11.70 -16.87 3.73
N TYR A 181 12.70 -17.46 3.08
CA TYR A 181 12.45 -18.29 1.92
C TYR A 181 11.93 -19.65 2.37
N ALA A 182 10.85 -20.13 1.75
CA ALA A 182 10.19 -21.38 2.08
C ALA A 182 9.93 -22.20 0.83
N ILE A 183 9.95 -23.52 0.98
CA ILE A 183 9.56 -24.51 -0.03
C ILE A 183 8.37 -25.28 0.53
N SER A 184 7.29 -25.40 -0.23
CA SER A 184 6.09 -26.15 0.13
C SER A 184 5.84 -27.22 -0.91
N PHE A 185 6.00 -28.49 -0.52
CA PHE A 185 5.70 -29.63 -1.38
C PHE A 185 4.19 -29.85 -1.55
N THR A 186 3.38 -29.46 -0.55
CA THR A 186 1.92 -29.61 -0.64
C THR A 186 1.27 -28.57 -1.54
N GLU A 187 1.84 -27.36 -1.59
CA GLU A 187 1.36 -26.27 -2.45
C GLU A 187 2.15 -26.20 -3.77
N GLU A 188 3.10 -27.12 -3.99
CA GLU A 188 4.01 -27.18 -5.14
C GLU A 188 4.63 -25.81 -5.48
N THR A 189 5.08 -25.08 -4.46
CA THR A 189 5.54 -23.69 -4.58
C THR A 189 6.70 -23.37 -3.66
N HIS A 190 7.45 -22.33 -4.00
CA HIS A 190 8.53 -21.81 -3.18
C HIS A 190 8.65 -20.30 -3.33
N GLY A 191 9.30 -19.66 -2.36
CA GLY A 191 9.53 -18.21 -2.39
C GLY A 191 9.58 -17.59 -1.01
N LEU A 192 9.54 -16.26 -0.97
CA LEU A 192 9.46 -15.53 0.30
C LEU A 192 8.06 -15.71 0.92
N ARG A 193 8.03 -16.07 2.21
CA ARG A 193 6.81 -16.33 2.98
C ARG A 193 6.85 -15.55 4.29
N ILE A 194 5.80 -14.79 4.54
CA ILE A 194 5.56 -14.12 5.82
C ILE A 194 5.16 -15.19 6.82
N LYS A 195 5.88 -15.31 7.95
CA LYS A 195 5.50 -16.24 9.02
C LYS A 195 4.21 -15.82 9.71
N ALA A 196 3.55 -16.78 10.35
CA ALA A 196 2.41 -16.49 11.21
C ALA A 196 2.79 -15.52 12.33
N PHE A 197 1.86 -14.66 12.71
CA PHE A 197 2.05 -13.70 13.80
C PHE A 197 0.72 -13.38 14.49
N THR A 198 0.80 -12.79 15.69
CA THR A 198 -0.38 -12.37 16.45
C THR A 198 -0.36 -10.86 16.65
N HIS A 199 -1.46 -10.20 16.36
CA HIS A 199 -1.67 -8.77 16.59
C HIS A 199 -3.06 -8.55 17.18
N ASP A 200 -3.16 -7.76 18.26
CA ASP A 200 -4.40 -7.48 18.99
C ASP A 200 -5.23 -8.74 19.32
N GLY A 201 -4.56 -9.83 19.71
CA GLY A 201 -5.19 -11.11 20.04
C GLY A 201 -5.67 -11.93 18.83
N ILE A 202 -5.50 -11.44 17.61
CA ILE A 202 -5.86 -12.11 16.37
C ILE A 202 -4.64 -12.84 15.81
N ASN A 203 -4.82 -14.12 15.49
CA ASN A 203 -3.79 -14.92 14.81
C ASN A 203 -3.91 -14.76 13.30
N HIS A 204 -2.81 -14.35 12.68
CA HIS A 204 -2.69 -14.19 11.24
C HIS A 204 -1.90 -15.37 10.66
N ALA A 205 -2.51 -16.04 9.67
CA ALA A 205 -1.90 -17.18 8.99
C ALA A 205 -0.73 -16.74 8.09
N PRO A 206 0.26 -17.62 7.81
CA PRO A 206 1.35 -17.33 6.89
C PRO A 206 0.85 -16.98 5.50
N GLN A 207 1.51 -16.03 4.83
CA GLN A 207 1.16 -15.58 3.47
C GLN A 207 2.39 -15.62 2.57
N TRP A 208 2.23 -16.09 1.34
CA TRP A 208 3.26 -15.96 0.32
C TRP A 208 3.36 -14.50 -0.12
N VAL A 209 4.58 -13.95 -0.08
CA VAL A 209 4.82 -12.53 -0.33
C VAL A 209 4.36 -12.13 -1.74
N ARG A 210 4.72 -12.92 -2.75
CA ARG A 210 4.47 -12.59 -4.16
C ARG A 210 2.97 -12.44 -4.49
N PRO A 211 2.10 -13.46 -4.25
CA PRO A 211 0.67 -13.31 -4.53
C PRO A 211 0.00 -12.27 -3.65
N PHE A 212 0.32 -12.22 -2.35
CA PHE A 212 -0.27 -11.25 -1.42
C PHE A 212 0.01 -9.80 -1.83
N LEU A 213 1.28 -9.42 -1.97
CA LEU A 213 1.64 -8.03 -2.27
C LEU A 213 1.22 -7.61 -3.69
N THR A 214 1.28 -8.53 -4.66
CA THR A 214 0.83 -8.21 -6.03
C THR A 214 -0.67 -7.92 -6.06
N SER A 215 -1.47 -8.81 -5.47
CA SER A 215 -2.93 -8.66 -5.39
C SER A 215 -3.31 -7.39 -4.63
N GLU A 216 -2.71 -7.18 -3.46
CA GLU A 216 -3.02 -6.03 -2.62
C GLU A 216 -2.59 -4.71 -3.28
N TYR A 217 -1.43 -4.66 -3.95
CA TYR A 217 -1.00 -3.48 -4.70
C TYR A 217 -2.00 -3.12 -5.80
N GLN A 218 -2.39 -4.09 -6.64
CA GLN A 218 -3.34 -3.87 -7.73
C GLN A 218 -4.71 -3.41 -7.22
N ARG A 219 -5.17 -4.03 -6.12
CA ARG A 219 -6.44 -3.66 -5.48
C ARG A 219 -6.40 -2.24 -4.91
N GLN A 220 -5.34 -1.88 -4.19
CA GLN A 220 -5.14 -0.53 -3.68
C GLN A 220 -5.09 0.48 -4.84
N ASP A 221 -4.36 0.17 -5.90
CA ASP A 221 -4.23 1.03 -7.09
C ASP A 221 -5.59 1.35 -7.71
N ALA A 222 -6.40 0.32 -7.92
CA ALA A 222 -7.75 0.46 -8.46
C ALA A 222 -8.63 1.34 -7.56
N ALA A 223 -8.58 1.15 -6.23
CA ALA A 223 -9.34 1.94 -5.27
C ALA A 223 -8.88 3.41 -5.23
N ILE A 224 -7.57 3.65 -5.31
CA ILE A 224 -6.99 5.01 -5.37
C ILE A 224 -7.47 5.74 -6.63
N MET A 225 -7.47 5.07 -7.79
CA MET A 225 -7.95 5.68 -9.04
C MET A 225 -9.43 6.02 -8.97
N ARG A 226 -10.28 5.12 -8.45
CA ARG A 226 -11.73 5.39 -8.30
C ARG A 226 -12.00 6.52 -7.30
N ALA A 227 -11.36 6.47 -6.12
CA ALA A 227 -11.48 7.53 -5.13
C ALA A 227 -11.03 8.90 -5.68
N GLY A 228 -9.92 8.91 -6.42
CA GLY A 228 -9.40 10.10 -7.09
C GLY A 228 -10.37 10.70 -8.09
N ASN A 229 -10.98 9.88 -8.95
CA ASN A 229 -11.97 10.35 -9.93
C ASN A 229 -13.26 10.85 -9.28
N HIS A 230 -13.75 10.19 -8.22
CA HIS A 230 -14.88 10.70 -7.45
C HIS A 230 -14.54 12.03 -6.77
N LEU A 231 -13.30 12.20 -6.31
CA LEU A 231 -12.84 13.44 -5.70
C LEU A 231 -12.77 14.58 -6.73
N ASN A 232 -12.27 14.33 -7.94
CA ASN A 232 -12.34 15.29 -9.05
C ASN A 232 -13.79 15.73 -9.31
N GLY A 233 -14.72 14.77 -9.41
CA GLY A 233 -16.13 15.06 -9.64
C GLY A 233 -16.76 15.94 -8.56
N TYR A 234 -16.44 15.67 -7.28
CA TYR A 234 -16.92 16.45 -6.15
C TYR A 234 -16.35 17.88 -6.15
N VAL A 235 -15.03 18.04 -6.26
CA VAL A 235 -14.42 19.38 -6.17
C VAL A 235 -14.82 20.27 -7.36
N ALA A 236 -14.99 19.69 -8.56
CA ALA A 236 -15.50 20.41 -9.72
C ALA A 236 -16.91 20.97 -9.52
N GLN A 237 -17.73 20.36 -8.65
CA GLN A 237 -19.05 20.89 -8.26
C GLN A 237 -18.89 22.06 -7.28
N CYS A 238 -18.01 21.94 -6.27
CA CYS A 238 -17.74 23.00 -5.30
C CYS A 238 -17.20 24.31 -5.91
N ARG A 239 -16.67 24.27 -7.15
CA ARG A 239 -16.27 25.48 -7.89
C ARG A 239 -17.46 26.34 -8.34
N LYS A 240 -18.61 25.71 -8.55
CA LYS A 240 -19.79 26.35 -9.17
C LYS A 240 -20.68 27.06 -8.15
N ASP A 241 -20.43 26.83 -6.87
CA ASP A 241 -21.06 27.47 -5.72
C ASP A 241 -20.19 28.63 -5.22
#